data_AF-A0A6B2LRW1-F1
#
_entry.id   AF-A0A6B2LRW1-F1
#
_cell.length_a   1.000
_cell.length_b   1.000
_cell.length_c   1.000
_cell.angle_alpha   90.00
_cell.angle_beta   90.00
_cell.angle_gamma   90.00
#
_symmetry.space_group_name_H-M   'P 1'
#
loop_
_entity.id
_entity.type
_entity.pdbx_description
1 polymer ?
#
loop_
_entity_poly.entity_id
_entity_poly.type
_entity_poly.pdbx_seq_one_letter_code
_entity_poly.pdbx_strand_id
1 'polypeptide(L)'
;MSQFKFCLTWENEDRYDDWVTEKMSQSLRAGCVPVYRGAPNIEDYVPCEHCYINVKDFPTVKDLADYLIYLDQNEEEYNKYLEYKRKPLLVKPTLLASKRFSWCGVCHLISMEKL
;
A
#
# COMPACT_ATOMS: atom_id res chain seq x y z
N MET A 1 10.38 8.69 6.43
CA MET A 1 10.64 7.79 5.28
C MET A 1 10.42 8.48 3.93
N SER A 2 10.62 9.80 3.78
CA SER A 2 10.34 10.51 2.51
C SER A 2 11.53 10.55 1.52
N GLN A 3 12.44 9.58 1.62
CA GLN A 3 13.68 9.53 0.82
C GLN A 3 13.82 8.25 0.00
N PHE A 4 12.86 7.32 0.08
CA PHE A 4 12.95 6.01 -0.56
C PHE A 4 11.69 5.73 -1.39
N LYS A 5 11.89 5.12 -2.57
CA LYS A 5 10.79 4.68 -3.44
C LYS A 5 10.00 3.51 -2.85
N PHE A 6 10.68 2.63 -2.12
CA PHE A 6 10.10 1.41 -1.55
C PHE A 6 10.22 1.39 -0.03
N CYS A 7 9.23 0.80 0.63
CA CYS A 7 9.24 0.54 2.06
C CYS A 7 9.09 -0.96 2.31
N LEU A 8 9.96 -1.55 3.11
CA LEU A 8 9.81 -2.94 3.52
C LEU A 8 8.70 -3.04 4.57
N THR A 9 7.61 -3.68 4.20
CA THR A 9 6.36 -3.70 4.98
C THR A 9 6.04 -5.12 5.39
N TRP A 10 6.92 -5.72 6.20
CA TRP A 10 6.77 -7.11 6.62
C TRP A 10 6.12 -7.20 7.99
N GLU A 11 5.10 -8.03 8.07
CA GLU A 11 4.51 -8.41 9.34
C GLU A 11 5.31 -9.51 10.02
N ASN A 12 5.21 -9.54 11.34
CA ASN A 12 5.89 -10.55 12.15
C ASN A 12 5.31 -11.96 11.94
N GLU A 13 4.09 -12.04 11.41
CA GLU A 13 3.38 -13.27 11.08
C GLU A 13 2.61 -13.05 9.78
N ASP A 14 2.59 -14.05 8.90
CA ASP A 14 2.08 -13.95 7.53
C ASP A 14 1.03 -15.01 7.18
N ARG A 15 0.59 -15.80 8.18
CA ARG A 15 -0.41 -16.87 8.03
C ARG A 15 -1.82 -16.50 8.49
N TYR A 16 -1.96 -15.45 9.30
CA TYR A 16 -3.26 -15.05 9.83
C TYR A 16 -3.89 -13.98 8.95
N ASP A 17 -5.15 -14.20 8.59
CA ASP A 17 -6.01 -13.18 8.04
C ASP A 17 -6.15 -12.01 9.03
N ASP A 18 -6.42 -10.83 8.50
CA ASP A 18 -6.64 -9.58 9.26
C ASP A 18 -5.42 -9.06 10.03
N TRP A 19 -4.28 -9.76 10.00
CA TRP A 19 -3.04 -9.35 10.65
C TRP A 19 -2.30 -8.25 9.86
N VAL A 20 -2.93 -7.08 9.78
CA VAL A 20 -2.39 -5.88 9.12
C VAL A 20 -2.14 -4.79 10.17
N THR A 21 -0.89 -4.37 10.32
CA THR A 21 -0.49 -3.43 11.37
C THR A 21 -0.20 -2.03 10.83
N GLU A 22 0.34 -1.14 11.68
CA GLU A 22 0.72 0.22 11.31
C GLU A 22 1.68 0.29 10.13
N LYS A 23 2.50 -0.76 9.90
CA LYS A 23 3.54 -0.80 8.86
C LYS A 23 2.97 -0.46 7.48
N MET A 24 1.82 -1.06 7.12
CA MET A 24 1.17 -0.80 5.83
C MET A 24 0.77 0.67 5.72
N SER A 25 0.04 1.17 6.73
CA SER A 25 -0.43 2.54 6.74
C SER A 25 0.69 3.59 6.77
N GLN A 26 1.79 3.32 7.47
CA GLN A 26 2.95 4.20 7.54
C GLN A 26 3.67 4.25 6.19
N SER A 27 3.76 3.13 5.49
CA SER A 27 4.36 3.04 4.15
C SER A 27 3.55 3.88 3.14
N LEU A 28 2.24 3.64 3.07
CA LEU A 28 1.34 4.40 2.19
C LEU A 28 1.37 5.92 2.49
N ARG A 29 1.40 6.31 3.77
CA ARG A 29 1.49 7.71 4.21
C ARG A 29 2.84 8.36 3.91
N ALA A 30 3.93 7.61 4.03
CA ALA A 30 5.27 8.07 3.64
C ALA A 30 5.39 8.27 2.13
N GLY A 31 4.50 7.64 1.36
CA GLY A 31 4.39 7.77 -0.07
C GLY A 31 5.36 6.92 -0.87
N CYS A 32 6.04 5.99 -0.20
CA CYS A 32 6.74 4.87 -0.81
C CYS A 32 5.75 3.75 -1.19
N VAL A 33 6.15 2.93 -2.15
CA VAL A 33 5.44 1.68 -2.49
C VAL A 33 5.76 0.62 -1.43
N PRO A 34 4.77 0.08 -0.71
CA PRO A 34 4.97 -1.01 0.26
C PRO A 34 5.40 -2.30 -0.46
N VAL A 35 6.47 -2.93 0.03
CA VAL A 35 6.88 -4.29 -0.33
C VAL A 35 6.40 -5.21 0.79
N TYR A 36 5.22 -5.77 0.61
CA TYR A 36 4.42 -6.37 1.67
C TYR A 36 4.60 -7.87 1.78
N ARG A 37 4.72 -8.35 3.02
CA ARG A 37 4.59 -9.75 3.38
C ARG A 37 3.82 -9.85 4.69
N GLY A 38 2.63 -10.43 4.67
CA GLY A 38 1.78 -10.53 5.85
C GLY A 38 0.46 -11.23 5.53
N ALA A 39 -0.63 -10.68 6.06
CA ALA A 39 -1.98 -11.21 5.94
C ALA A 39 -2.34 -11.62 4.50
N PRO A 40 -2.91 -12.82 4.29
CA PRO A 40 -3.35 -13.25 2.96
C PRO A 40 -4.42 -12.36 2.33
N ASN A 41 -5.26 -11.72 3.15
CA ASN A 41 -6.38 -10.86 2.73
C ASN A 41 -6.06 -9.35 2.80
N ILE A 42 -4.81 -8.97 2.52
CA ILE A 42 -4.34 -7.58 2.60
C ILE A 42 -5.15 -6.62 1.71
N GLU A 43 -5.75 -7.11 0.62
CA GLU A 43 -6.63 -6.38 -0.29
C GLU A 43 -7.81 -5.69 0.42
N ASP A 44 -8.22 -6.16 1.60
CA ASP A 44 -9.26 -5.54 2.42
C ASP A 44 -8.80 -4.33 3.23
N TYR A 45 -7.50 -4.13 3.33
CA TYR A 45 -6.86 -3.10 4.17
C TYR A 45 -6.06 -2.07 3.38
N VAL A 46 -6.05 -2.15 2.05
CA VAL A 46 -5.34 -1.23 1.16
C VAL A 46 -6.31 -0.40 0.31
N PRO A 47 -5.91 0.82 -0.12
CA PRO A 47 -6.79 1.72 -0.87
C PRO A 47 -7.05 1.28 -2.32
N CYS A 48 -6.23 0.40 -2.88
CA CYS A 48 -6.48 -0.25 -4.16
C CYS A 48 -5.64 -1.54 -4.28
N GLU A 49 -5.95 -2.37 -5.27
CA GLU A 49 -5.19 -3.61 -5.55
C GLU A 49 -3.75 -3.31 -6.01
N HIS A 50 -3.56 -2.27 -6.83
CA HIS A 50 -2.26 -1.89 -7.37
C HIS A 50 -1.64 -0.69 -6.64
N CYS A 51 -1.42 -0.83 -5.32
CA CYS A 51 -0.67 0.16 -4.52
C CYS A 51 0.45 -0.44 -3.66
N TYR A 52 0.67 -1.74 -3.75
CA TYR A 52 1.71 -2.45 -3.00
C TYR A 52 2.24 -3.63 -3.84
N ILE A 53 3.40 -4.12 -3.48
CA ILE A 53 4.04 -5.29 -4.10
C ILE A 53 3.94 -6.44 -3.10
N ASN A 54 3.24 -7.51 -3.44
CA ASN A 54 3.17 -8.69 -2.58
C ASN A 54 4.39 -9.56 -2.80
N VAL A 55 5.17 -9.81 -1.73
CA VAL A 55 6.36 -10.68 -1.81
C VAL A 55 5.99 -12.11 -2.21
N LYS A 56 4.78 -12.58 -1.86
CA LYS A 56 4.30 -13.94 -2.16
C LYS A 56 4.05 -14.18 -3.66
N ASP A 57 4.01 -13.13 -4.48
CA ASP A 57 3.82 -13.24 -5.94
C ASP A 57 5.11 -13.61 -6.68
N PHE A 58 6.26 -13.57 -6.00
CA PHE A 58 7.57 -13.85 -6.58
C PHE A 58 8.06 -15.25 -6.16
N PRO A 59 8.55 -16.08 -7.11
CA PRO A 59 9.01 -17.42 -6.78
C PRO A 59 10.31 -17.42 -5.97
N THR A 60 11.16 -16.39 -6.14
CA THR A 60 12.38 -16.21 -5.34
C THR A 60 12.58 -14.75 -4.91
N VAL A 61 13.41 -14.55 -3.88
CA VAL A 61 13.84 -13.21 -3.44
C VAL A 61 14.63 -12.49 -4.54
N LYS A 62 15.33 -13.23 -5.41
CA LYS A 62 16.04 -12.65 -6.54
C LYS A 62 15.06 -12.04 -7.55
N ASP A 63 13.97 -12.73 -7.85
CA ASP A 63 12.95 -12.22 -8.79
C ASP A 63 12.28 -10.95 -8.25
N LEU A 64 12.02 -10.90 -6.93
CA LEU A 64 11.56 -9.68 -6.27
C LEU A 64 12.60 -8.55 -6.41
N ALA A 65 13.87 -8.83 -6.14
CA ALA A 65 14.93 -7.81 -6.25
C ALA A 65 15.07 -7.28 -7.68
N ASP A 66 15.05 -8.17 -8.67
CA ASP A 66 15.11 -7.81 -10.09
C ASP A 66 13.89 -6.94 -10.48
N TYR A 67 12.70 -7.25 -9.95
CA TYR A 67 11.50 -6.44 -10.17
C TYR A 67 11.58 -5.04 -9.53
N LEU A 68 12.12 -4.93 -8.31
CA LEU A 68 12.32 -3.63 -7.66
C LEU A 68 13.32 -2.77 -8.42
N ILE A 69 14.38 -3.37 -8.97
CA ILE A 69 15.35 -2.68 -9.84
C ILE A 69 14.69 -2.22 -11.13
N TYR A 70 13.86 -3.07 -11.75
CA TYR A 70 13.07 -2.69 -12.92
C TYR A 70 12.19 -1.47 -12.64
N LEU A 71 11.42 -1.46 -11.54
CA LEU A 71 10.59 -0.32 -11.16
C LEU A 71 11.41 0.93 -10.85
N ASP A 72 12.58 0.79 -10.21
CA ASP A 72 13.47 1.93 -9.95
C ASP A 72 13.92 2.62 -11.25
N GLN A 73 14.18 1.84 -12.29
CA GLN A 73 14.63 2.31 -13.61
C GLN A 73 13.48 2.74 -14.53
N ASN A 74 12.23 2.34 -14.25
CA ASN A 74 11.07 2.62 -15.08
C ASN A 74 10.04 3.46 -14.30
N GLU A 75 10.20 4.78 -14.36
CA GLU A 75 9.38 5.73 -13.60
C GLU A 75 7.88 5.65 -13.93
N GLU A 76 7.51 5.38 -15.18
CA GLU A 76 6.12 5.19 -15.58
C GLU A 76 5.48 3.99 -14.86
N GLU A 77 6.17 2.85 -14.82
CA GLU A 77 5.69 1.65 -14.13
C GLU A 77 5.63 1.85 -12.61
N TYR A 78 6.63 2.51 -12.03
CA TYR A 78 6.61 2.88 -10.62
C TYR A 78 5.41 3.78 -10.29
N ASN A 79 5.12 4.76 -11.14
CA ASN A 79 4.05 5.72 -10.91
C ASN A 79 2.64 5.08 -10.93
N LYS A 80 2.46 3.92 -11.59
CA LYS A 80 1.20 3.16 -11.55
C LYS A 80 0.81 2.78 -10.13
N TYR A 81 1.78 2.42 -9.28
CA TYR A 81 1.55 2.12 -7.86
C TYR A 81 1.09 3.33 -7.03
N LEU A 82 1.25 4.55 -7.55
CA LEU A 82 0.89 5.79 -6.87
C LEU A 82 -0.40 6.42 -7.43
N GLU A 83 -0.97 5.88 -8.50
CA GLU A 83 -2.16 6.43 -9.16
C GLU A 83 -3.37 6.54 -8.25
N TYR A 84 -3.51 5.65 -7.28
CA TYR A 84 -4.61 5.67 -6.31
C TYR A 84 -4.70 7.00 -5.53
N LYS A 85 -3.57 7.71 -5.39
CA LYS A 85 -3.54 9.03 -4.73
C LYS A 85 -4.23 10.13 -5.55
N ARG A 86 -4.41 9.91 -6.86
CA ARG A 86 -5.11 10.83 -7.76
C ARG A 86 -6.61 10.56 -7.84
N LYS A 87 -7.07 9.43 -7.30
CA LYS A 87 -8.48 9.03 -7.28
C LYS A 87 -9.08 9.37 -5.91
N PRO A 88 -10.38 9.66 -5.83
CA PRO A 88 -11.08 9.70 -4.55
C PRO A 88 -10.85 8.39 -3.81
N LEU A 89 -10.53 8.47 -2.52
CA LEU A 89 -10.31 7.26 -1.72
C LEU A 89 -11.62 6.48 -1.70
N LEU A 90 -11.62 5.28 -2.28
CA LEU A 90 -12.68 4.30 -2.08
C LEU A 90 -12.49 3.72 -0.68
N VAL A 91 -13.08 4.38 0.31
CA VAL A 91 -12.96 3.89 1.68
C VAL A 91 -13.90 2.70 1.81
N LYS A 92 -13.32 1.48 1.86
CA LYS A 92 -14.08 0.28 2.21
C LYS A 92 -14.77 0.51 3.58
N PRO A 93 -16.01 0.05 3.79
CA PRO A 93 -16.75 0.27 5.05
C PRO A 93 -15.96 -0.18 6.30
N THR A 94 -15.13 -1.21 6.15
CA THR A 94 -14.20 -1.71 7.17
C THR A 94 -13.18 -0.66 7.62
N LEU A 95 -12.67 0.16 6.70
CA LEU A 95 -11.71 1.24 6.99
C LEU A 95 -12.40 2.45 7.64
N LEU A 96 -13.65 2.77 7.25
CA LEU A 96 -14.48 3.83 7.85
C LEU A 96 -14.77 3.58 9.34
N ALA A 97 -14.94 2.31 9.73
CA ALA A 97 -15.22 1.93 11.12
C ALA A 97 -14.01 2.14 12.06
N SER A 98 -12.80 2.28 11.50
CA SER A 98 -11.60 2.53 12.29
C SER A 98 -11.53 4.00 12.73
N LYS A 99 -12.01 4.29 13.94
CA LYS A 99 -11.90 5.62 14.61
C LYS A 99 -10.46 6.18 14.71
N ARG A 100 -9.46 5.41 14.31
CA ARG A 100 -8.02 5.72 14.39
C ARG A 100 -7.45 6.38 13.11
N PHE A 101 -8.16 6.34 11.98
CA PHE A 101 -7.72 6.97 10.73
C PHE A 101 -8.48 8.27 10.43
N SER A 102 -8.32 9.27 11.30
CA SER A 102 -8.88 10.62 11.06
C SER A 102 -8.38 11.25 9.76
N TRP A 103 -7.18 10.89 9.29
CA TRP A 103 -6.57 11.50 8.11
C TRP A 103 -7.10 10.95 6.78
N CYS A 104 -7.37 9.64 6.66
CA CYS A 104 -7.98 9.09 5.45
C CYS A 104 -9.45 9.52 5.31
N GLY A 105 -10.17 9.67 6.43
CA GLY A 105 -11.52 10.25 6.44
C GLY A 105 -11.53 11.70 5.96
N VAL A 106 -10.58 12.53 6.40
CA VAL A 106 -10.42 13.91 5.90
C VAL A 106 -10.04 13.93 4.41
N CYS A 107 -9.10 13.08 3.97
CA CYS A 107 -8.77 12.98 2.54
C CYS A 107 -9.96 12.54 1.69
N HIS A 108 -10.81 11.64 2.20
CA HIS A 108 -12.05 11.24 1.53
C HIS A 108 -13.01 12.43 1.39
N LEU A 109 -13.26 13.17 2.47
CA LEU A 109 -14.11 14.36 2.45
C LEU A 109 -13.59 15.42 1.46
N ILE A 110 -12.29 15.72 1.48
CA ILE A 110 -11.66 16.67 0.53
C ILE A 110 -11.75 16.16 -0.92
N SER A 111 -11.67 14.84 -1.14
CA SER A 111 -11.81 14.26 -2.48
C SER A 111 -13.24 14.32 -3.02
N MET A 112 -14.25 14.35 -2.14
CA MET A 112 -15.66 14.46 -2.51
C MET A 112 -16.08 15.92 -2.77
N GLU A 113 -15.39 16.91 -2.20
CA GLU A 113 -15.67 18.35 -2.41
C GLU A 113 -15.15 18.89 -3.75
N LYS A 114 -14.38 18.12 -4.52
CA LYS A 114 -13.85 18.52 -5.84
C LYS A 114 -14.75 18.12 -7.04
N LEU A 115 -16.04 17.88 -6.80
CA LEU A 115 -17.07 17.68 -7.83
C LEU A 115 -18.05 18.85 -7.85
#